data_AF-A0A0J9SN98-F1
#
_entry.id   AF-A0A0J9SN98-F1
#
_cell.length_a   1.000
_cell.length_b   1.000
_cell.length_c   1.000
_cell.angle_alpha   90.00
_cell.angle_beta   90.00
_cell.angle_gamma   90.00
#
_symmetry.space_group_name_H-M   'P 1'
#
loop_
_entity.id
_entity.type
_entity.pdbx_description
1 polymer ?
#
loop_
_entity_poly.entity_id
_entity_poly.type
_entity_poly.pdbx_seq_one_letter_code
_entity_poly.pdbx_strand_id
1 'polypeptide(L)'
;MKDINHERCCVETENYLNSIGQRKNEALKNIGCSVECGYDYLGAFSGKPLSDLCKYLNLWLDEQKRIHVKGNSGIAEEEWNDIENLWKYLLEKDPSSKCRRETNGYNISNKENYMKLLSYCLNRDYIKSLCESTISFSINIPHACSAFYNFVEGNYESFYKENQCIDYSIKDTDYSHNISDECTLYNMAITFPIISVQEKKIL
;
A
#
# COMPACT_ATOMS: atom_id res chain seq x y z
N MET A 1 4.56 1.56 23.39
CA MET A 1 3.39 2.45 23.29
C MET A 1 2.29 1.67 22.61
N LYS A 2 1.19 1.35 23.31
CA LYS A 2 0.00 0.76 22.68
C LYS A 2 -0.71 1.90 21.95
N ASP A 3 -0.75 1.79 20.63
CA ASP A 3 -1.38 2.77 19.75
C ASP A 3 -2.90 2.69 19.93
N ILE A 4 -3.57 3.81 20.17
CA ILE A 4 -5.02 3.87 20.44
C ILE A 4 -5.83 3.40 19.21
N ASN A 5 -5.22 3.42 18.02
CA ASN A 5 -5.81 2.85 16.81
C ASN A 5 -5.73 1.31 16.76
N HIS A 6 -4.81 0.69 17.50
CA HIS A 6 -4.65 -0.76 17.58
C HIS A 6 -5.83 -1.44 18.31
N GLU A 7 -6.58 -0.70 19.14
CA GLU A 7 -7.75 -1.24 19.85
C GLU A 7 -9.02 -1.34 18.98
N ARG A 8 -9.09 -0.65 17.83
CA ARG A 8 -10.31 -0.67 16.99
C ARG A 8 -10.32 -1.74 15.91
N CYS A 9 -9.15 -2.13 15.41
CA CYS A 9 -9.01 -2.93 14.18
C CYS A 9 -8.33 -4.29 14.46
N CYS A 10 -8.74 -4.95 15.54
CA CYS A 10 -8.27 -6.28 15.95
C CYS A 10 -9.42 -7.17 16.45
N VAL A 11 -10.64 -6.63 16.50
CA VAL A 11 -11.74 -7.26 17.22
C VAL A 11 -12.20 -8.51 16.46
N GLU A 12 -12.34 -8.39 15.14
CA GLU A 12 -12.76 -9.50 14.29
C GLU A 12 -11.65 -10.57 14.19
N THR A 13 -10.39 -10.14 14.12
CA THR A 13 -9.21 -11.01 14.19
C THR A 13 -9.18 -11.81 15.48
N GLU A 14 -9.31 -11.14 16.63
CA GLU A 14 -9.30 -11.80 17.93
C GLU A 14 -10.47 -12.78 18.07
N ASN A 15 -11.68 -12.38 17.64
CA ASN A 15 -12.85 -13.25 17.65
C ASN A 15 -12.63 -14.50 16.79
N TYR A 16 -12.12 -14.31 15.57
CA TYR A 16 -11.82 -15.40 14.64
C TYR A 16 -10.77 -16.35 15.22
N LEU A 17 -9.60 -15.84 15.62
CA LEU A 17 -8.50 -16.65 16.18
C LEU A 17 -8.91 -17.37 17.46
N ASN A 18 -9.74 -16.74 18.31
CA ASN A 18 -10.30 -17.39 19.50
C ASN A 18 -11.21 -18.56 19.14
N SER A 19 -12.05 -18.41 18.10
CA SER A 19 -13.00 -19.45 17.66
C SER A 19 -12.31 -20.72 17.14
N ILE A 20 -11.09 -20.59 16.62
CA ILE A 20 -10.28 -21.70 16.09
C ILE A 20 -9.15 -22.15 17.04
N GLY A 21 -9.09 -21.60 18.26
CA GLY A 21 -8.12 -22.01 19.29
C GLY A 21 -6.71 -21.45 19.15
N GLN A 22 -6.47 -20.48 18.25
CA GLN A 22 -5.14 -19.91 17.93
C GLN A 22 -4.72 -18.70 18.78
N ARG A 23 -5.38 -18.47 19.92
CA ARG A 23 -5.25 -17.26 20.76
C ARG A 23 -3.84 -16.92 21.28
N LYS A 24 -2.87 -17.84 21.18
CA LYS A 24 -1.52 -17.67 21.75
C LYS A 24 -0.46 -17.30 20.71
N ASN A 25 -0.76 -17.39 19.42
CA ASN A 25 0.20 -17.05 18.38
C ASN A 25 0.19 -15.53 18.13
N GLU A 26 1.09 -14.83 18.80
CA GLU A 26 1.18 -13.36 18.75
C GLU A 26 1.54 -12.84 17.35
N ALA A 27 2.33 -13.60 16.59
CA ALA A 27 2.67 -13.24 15.21
C ALA A 27 1.44 -13.32 14.29
N LEU A 28 0.66 -14.41 14.36
CA LEU A 28 -0.62 -14.52 13.65
C LEU A 28 -1.58 -13.40 14.04
N LYS A 29 -1.68 -13.09 15.34
CA LYS A 29 -2.52 -12.00 15.83
C LYS A 29 -2.13 -10.66 15.22
N ASN A 30 -0.84 -10.31 15.26
CA ASN A 30 -0.36 -9.02 14.76
C ASN A 30 -0.58 -8.89 13.24
N ILE A 31 -0.34 -9.96 12.48
CA ILE A 31 -0.60 -10.00 11.04
C ILE A 31 -2.09 -9.88 10.77
N GLY A 32 -2.92 -10.66 11.46
CA GLY A 32 -4.38 -10.64 11.31
C GLY A 32 -4.99 -9.27 11.61
N CYS A 33 -4.58 -8.65 12.72
CA CYS A 33 -4.99 -7.28 13.06
C CYS A 33 -4.62 -6.29 11.96
N SER A 34 -3.42 -6.40 11.38
CA SER A 34 -3.01 -5.52 10.29
C SER A 34 -3.84 -5.75 9.02
N VAL A 35 -4.29 -6.98 8.76
CA VAL A 35 -5.24 -7.29 7.68
C VAL A 35 -6.59 -6.63 7.94
N GLU A 36 -7.14 -6.77 9.15
CA GLU A 36 -8.40 -6.12 9.57
C GLU A 36 -8.31 -4.59 9.47
N CYS A 37 -7.25 -3.97 10.00
CA CYS A 37 -6.97 -2.54 9.83
C CYS A 37 -6.99 -2.12 8.36
N GLY A 38 -6.28 -2.87 7.52
CA GLY A 38 -6.21 -2.60 6.09
C GLY A 38 -7.59 -2.68 5.46
N TYR A 39 -8.36 -3.70 5.81
CA TYR A 39 -9.73 -3.91 5.35
C TYR A 39 -10.67 -2.76 5.72
N ASP A 40 -10.67 -2.36 6.99
CA ASP A 40 -11.50 -1.27 7.48
C ASP A 40 -11.14 0.05 6.80
N TYR A 41 -9.84 0.29 6.60
CA TYR A 41 -9.36 1.47 5.88
C TYR A 41 -9.83 1.49 4.42
N LEU A 42 -9.84 0.34 3.73
CA LEU A 42 -10.36 0.24 2.36
C LEU A 42 -11.82 0.67 2.24
N GLY A 43 -12.63 0.43 3.28
CA GLY A 43 -14.05 0.81 3.32
C GLY A 43 -14.29 2.32 3.16
N ALA A 44 -13.30 3.17 3.46
CA ALA A 44 -13.39 4.61 3.27
C ALA A 44 -13.23 5.06 1.80
N PHE A 45 -12.84 4.16 0.88
CA PHE A 45 -12.51 4.49 -0.50
C PHE A 45 -13.40 3.78 -1.53
N SER A 46 -13.44 4.33 -2.75
CA SER A 46 -14.10 3.72 -3.90
C SER A 46 -13.32 3.97 -5.19
N GLY A 47 -13.63 3.26 -6.27
CA GLY A 47 -12.98 3.43 -7.57
C GLY A 47 -11.50 3.04 -7.59
N LYS A 48 -10.66 3.81 -8.31
CA LYS A 48 -9.22 3.56 -8.48
C LYS A 48 -8.45 3.49 -7.15
N PRO A 49 -8.59 4.44 -6.19
CA PRO A 49 -7.91 4.37 -4.90
C PRO A 49 -8.14 3.06 -4.14
N LEU A 50 -9.38 2.56 -4.16
CA LEU A 50 -9.73 1.28 -3.56
C LEU A 50 -9.04 0.10 -4.27
N SER A 51 -9.03 0.07 -5.61
CA SER A 51 -8.37 -1.00 -6.36
C SER A 51 -6.86 -1.05 -6.07
N ASP A 52 -6.22 0.11 -6.00
CA ASP A 52 -4.78 0.20 -5.78
C ASP A 52 -4.40 -0.14 -4.32
N LEU A 53 -5.19 0.32 -3.34
CA LEU A 53 -5.02 -0.10 -1.94
C LEU A 53 -5.28 -1.60 -1.74
N CYS A 54 -6.23 -2.18 -2.50
CA CYS A 54 -6.48 -3.62 -2.50
C CYS A 54 -5.30 -4.43 -3.02
N LYS A 55 -4.71 -3.99 -4.13
CA LYS A 55 -3.47 -4.59 -4.66
C LYS A 55 -2.36 -4.48 -3.63
N TYR A 56 -2.21 -3.33 -2.98
CA TYR A 56 -1.21 -3.13 -1.94
C TYR A 56 -1.38 -4.11 -0.78
N LEU A 57 -2.60 -4.24 -0.23
CA LEU A 57 -2.85 -5.12 0.90
C LEU A 57 -2.61 -6.61 0.56
N ASN A 58 -2.98 -7.03 -0.66
CA ASN A 58 -2.69 -8.37 -1.16
C ASN A 58 -1.17 -8.64 -1.26
N LEU A 59 -0.43 -7.69 -1.83
CA LEU A 59 1.03 -7.81 -1.96
C LEU A 59 1.73 -7.79 -0.61
N TRP A 60 1.27 -6.93 0.29
CA TRP A 60 1.77 -6.88 1.67
C TRP A 60 1.57 -8.22 2.37
N LEU A 61 0.39 -8.84 2.21
CA LEU A 61 0.11 -10.12 2.83
C LEU A 61 0.95 -11.27 2.25
N ASP A 62 1.16 -11.28 0.93
CA ASP A 62 2.08 -12.22 0.27
C ASP A 62 3.51 -12.10 0.83
N GLU A 63 3.95 -10.88 1.10
CA GLU A 63 5.27 -10.61 1.67
C GLU A 63 5.38 -11.05 3.12
N GLN A 64 4.33 -10.82 3.92
CA GLN A 64 4.24 -11.39 5.27
C GLN A 64 4.30 -12.92 5.25
N LYS A 65 3.63 -13.59 4.29
CA LYS A 65 3.73 -15.04 4.12
C LYS A 65 5.16 -15.49 3.86
N ARG A 66 5.87 -14.78 2.98
CA ARG A 66 7.25 -15.07 2.64
C ARG A 66 8.16 -14.95 3.87
N ILE A 67 8.05 -13.86 4.61
CA ILE A 67 8.86 -13.62 5.81
C ILE A 67 8.56 -14.68 6.87
N HIS A 68 7.28 -14.89 7.19
CA HIS A 68 6.88 -15.67 8.36
C HIS A 68 6.83 -17.17 8.16
N VAL A 69 6.55 -17.63 6.94
CA VAL A 69 6.44 -19.06 6.62
C VAL A 69 7.69 -19.57 5.93
N LYS A 70 8.22 -18.84 4.93
CA LYS A 70 9.41 -19.27 4.18
C LYS A 70 10.73 -18.83 4.82
N GLY A 71 10.71 -17.73 5.59
CA GLY A 71 11.86 -17.19 6.31
C GLY A 71 12.15 -17.85 7.66
N ASN A 72 11.43 -18.92 8.02
CA ASN A 72 11.60 -19.69 9.26
C ASN A 72 11.30 -18.91 10.56
N SER A 73 10.53 -17.82 10.50
CA SER A 73 10.24 -16.98 11.67
C SER A 73 8.96 -17.36 12.43
N GLY A 74 8.68 -18.66 12.54
CA GLY A 74 7.81 -19.22 13.58
C GLY A 74 6.32 -19.36 13.26
N ILE A 75 5.89 -19.24 12.00
CA ILE A 75 4.52 -19.59 11.58
C ILE A 75 4.59 -20.77 10.59
N ALA A 76 3.95 -21.88 10.93
CA ALA A 76 3.85 -23.01 10.02
C ALA A 76 2.90 -22.69 8.83
N GLU A 77 3.10 -23.36 7.69
CA GLU A 77 2.23 -23.16 6.51
C GLU A 77 0.76 -23.47 6.82
N GLU A 78 0.49 -24.42 7.71
CA GLU A 78 -0.86 -24.75 8.19
C GLU A 78 -1.48 -23.61 9.01
N GLU A 79 -0.72 -22.98 9.90
CA GLU A 79 -1.15 -21.82 10.69
C GLU A 79 -1.40 -20.59 9.80
N TRP A 80 -0.64 -20.45 8.70
CA TRP A 80 -0.88 -19.36 7.74
C TRP A 80 -2.27 -19.43 7.09
N ASN A 81 -2.83 -20.63 6.93
CA ASN A 81 -4.19 -20.77 6.39
C ASN A 81 -5.23 -20.08 7.26
N ASP A 82 -4.95 -19.87 8.55
CA ASP A 82 -5.83 -19.12 9.45
C ASP A 82 -5.89 -17.64 9.04
N ILE A 83 -4.80 -17.05 8.54
CA ILE A 83 -4.78 -15.69 7.98
C ILE A 83 -5.55 -15.62 6.66
N GLU A 84 -5.37 -16.60 5.78
CA GLU A 84 -6.12 -16.66 4.51
C GLU A 84 -7.63 -16.84 4.75
N ASN A 85 -8.01 -17.57 5.78
CA ASN A 85 -9.39 -17.76 6.17
C ASN A 85 -9.96 -16.54 6.93
N LEU A 86 -9.14 -15.85 7.72
CA LEU A 86 -9.52 -14.56 8.33
C LEU A 86 -9.90 -13.55 7.25
N TRP A 87 -9.14 -13.45 6.15
CA TRP A 87 -9.49 -12.58 5.03
C TRP A 87 -10.89 -12.90 4.46
N LYS A 88 -11.20 -14.18 4.27
CA LYS A 88 -12.53 -14.62 3.82
C LYS A 88 -13.63 -14.27 4.83
N TYR A 89 -13.35 -14.47 6.11
CA TYR A 89 -14.26 -14.11 7.20
C TYR A 89 -14.59 -12.61 7.20
N LEU A 90 -13.57 -11.75 7.04
CA LEU A 90 -13.76 -10.29 6.91
C LEU A 90 -14.60 -9.93 5.68
N LEU A 91 -14.34 -10.59 4.54
CA LEU A 91 -15.11 -10.41 3.30
C LEU A 91 -16.59 -10.81 3.47
N GLU A 92 -16.87 -11.89 4.19
CA GLU A 92 -18.25 -12.36 4.45
C GLU A 92 -19.02 -11.45 5.40
N LYS A 93 -18.32 -10.87 6.39
CA LYS A 93 -18.90 -9.96 7.38
C LYS A 93 -19.29 -8.61 6.79
N ASP A 94 -18.50 -8.12 5.85
CA ASP A 94 -18.82 -6.94 5.09
C ASP A 94 -18.76 -7.26 3.58
N PRO A 95 -19.86 -7.72 2.97
CA PRO A 95 -19.92 -7.96 1.53
C PRO A 95 -19.75 -6.68 0.71
N SER A 96 -19.87 -5.50 1.34
CA SER A 96 -19.57 -4.22 0.70
C SER A 96 -18.08 -3.93 0.65
N SER A 97 -17.27 -4.69 1.41
CA SER A 97 -15.82 -4.74 1.26
C SER A 97 -15.48 -5.38 -0.09
N LYS A 98 -14.75 -4.61 -0.89
CA LYS A 98 -14.56 -4.88 -2.33
C LYS A 98 -13.25 -5.62 -2.64
N CYS A 99 -12.53 -6.06 -1.61
CA CYS A 99 -11.18 -6.56 -1.75
C CYS A 99 -11.14 -8.08 -1.79
N ARG A 100 -11.02 -8.67 -2.97
CA ARG A 100 -10.79 -10.12 -3.04
C ARG A 100 -9.33 -10.42 -2.74
N ARG A 101 -9.10 -11.53 -2.06
CA ARG A 101 -7.77 -12.11 -1.89
C ARG A 101 -7.29 -12.62 -3.25
N GLU A 102 -6.17 -12.12 -3.71
CA GLU A 102 -5.50 -12.51 -4.96
C GLU A 102 -4.05 -12.86 -4.65
N THR A 103 -3.64 -14.08 -5.01
CA THR A 103 -2.24 -14.51 -4.90
C THR A 103 -1.55 -14.25 -6.23
N ASN A 104 -0.86 -13.12 -6.32
CA ASN A 104 -0.22 -12.72 -7.57
C ASN A 104 1.17 -13.37 -7.66
N GLY A 105 1.40 -14.18 -8.69
CA GLY A 105 2.58 -15.04 -8.86
C GLY A 105 3.91 -14.33 -9.19
N TYR A 106 4.04 -13.04 -8.87
CA TYR A 106 5.25 -12.25 -9.17
C TYR A 106 6.47 -12.66 -8.33
N ASN A 107 7.67 -12.45 -8.88
CA ASN A 107 8.95 -12.65 -8.15
C ASN A 107 9.10 -11.63 -7.01
N ILE A 108 9.81 -12.02 -5.94
CA ILE A 108 9.97 -11.27 -4.67
C ILE A 108 10.62 -9.90 -4.89
N SER A 109 11.75 -9.84 -5.59
CA SER A 109 12.42 -8.55 -5.86
C SER A 109 11.53 -7.61 -6.67
N ASN A 110 10.72 -8.16 -7.58
CA ASN A 110 9.75 -7.39 -8.34
C ASN A 110 8.60 -6.90 -7.44
N LYS A 111 8.19 -7.69 -6.44
CA LYS A 111 7.14 -7.31 -5.47
C LYS A 111 7.59 -6.18 -4.54
N GLU A 112 8.80 -6.25 -3.99
CA GLU A 112 9.32 -5.20 -3.10
C GLU A 112 9.41 -3.85 -3.81
N ASN A 113 10.01 -3.81 -5.00
CA ASN A 113 10.10 -2.60 -5.82
C ASN A 113 8.72 -2.09 -6.24
N TYR A 114 7.83 -2.98 -6.67
CA TYR A 114 6.45 -2.65 -7.01
C TYR A 114 5.71 -2.02 -5.83
N MET A 115 5.79 -2.64 -4.64
CA MET A 115 5.14 -2.14 -3.44
C MET A 115 5.68 -0.77 -3.03
N LYS A 116 7.00 -0.56 -3.13
CA LYS A 116 7.62 0.72 -2.85
C LYS A 116 7.09 1.82 -3.78
N LEU A 117 7.04 1.55 -5.09
CA LEU A 117 6.52 2.48 -6.08
C LEU A 117 5.01 2.74 -5.90
N LEU A 118 4.23 1.69 -5.67
CA LEU A 118 2.79 1.79 -5.41
C LEU A 118 2.50 2.63 -4.17
N SER A 119 3.19 2.37 -3.05
CA SER A 119 3.09 3.16 -1.82
C SER A 119 3.42 4.63 -2.06
N TYR A 120 4.49 4.90 -2.80
CA TYR A 120 4.84 6.26 -3.16
C TYR A 120 3.70 6.95 -3.92
N CYS A 121 3.18 6.31 -4.97
CA CYS A 121 2.13 6.90 -5.80
C CYS A 121 0.81 7.11 -5.06
N LEU A 122 0.40 6.16 -4.20
CA LEU A 122 -0.80 6.31 -3.36
C LEU A 122 -0.69 7.52 -2.42
N ASN A 123 0.46 7.65 -1.73
CA ASN A 123 0.70 8.79 -0.84
C ASN A 123 0.84 10.11 -1.61
N ARG A 124 1.55 10.08 -2.75
CA ARG A 124 1.68 11.22 -3.66
C ARG A 124 0.31 11.72 -4.10
N ASP A 125 -0.56 10.84 -4.58
CA ASP A 125 -1.88 11.20 -5.11
C ASP A 125 -2.79 11.74 -4.01
N TYR A 126 -2.72 11.18 -2.80
CA TYR A 126 -3.41 11.71 -1.64
C TYR A 126 -2.95 13.14 -1.30
N ILE A 127 -1.65 13.37 -1.11
CA ILE A 127 -1.10 14.69 -0.76
C ILE A 127 -1.31 15.68 -1.91
N LYS A 128 -1.20 15.24 -3.16
CA LYS A 128 -1.50 16.00 -4.38
C LYS A 128 -2.92 16.53 -4.33
N SER A 129 -3.91 15.69 -4.01
CA SER A 129 -5.32 16.12 -3.93
C SER A 129 -5.56 17.21 -2.87
N LEU A 130 -4.83 17.17 -1.75
CA LEU A 130 -4.88 18.20 -0.71
C LEU A 130 -4.24 19.51 -1.19
N CYS A 131 -3.16 19.44 -1.96
CA CYS A 131 -2.57 20.63 -2.58
C CYS A 131 -3.49 21.23 -3.65
N GLU A 132 -4.00 20.41 -4.59
CA GLU A 132 -4.85 20.87 -5.69
C GLU A 132 -6.14 21.53 -5.21
N SER A 133 -6.73 21.01 -4.13
CA SER A 133 -7.93 21.61 -3.53
C SER A 133 -7.70 22.98 -2.88
N THR A 134 -6.45 23.37 -2.64
CA THR A 134 -6.10 24.59 -1.90
C THR A 134 -5.26 25.60 -2.69
N ILE A 135 -4.51 25.16 -3.69
CA ILE A 135 -3.53 25.99 -4.44
C ILE A 135 -4.19 27.10 -5.27
N SER A 136 -5.36 26.84 -5.86
CA SER A 136 -6.08 27.80 -6.70
C SER A 136 -6.66 28.97 -5.90
N PHE A 137 -6.94 28.77 -4.61
CA PHE A 137 -7.62 29.75 -3.76
C PHE A 137 -6.67 30.56 -2.87
N SER A 138 -5.38 30.18 -2.84
CA SER A 138 -4.43 30.74 -1.89
C SER A 138 -3.58 31.85 -2.52
N ILE A 139 -3.32 32.89 -1.73
CA ILE A 139 -2.39 33.97 -2.09
C ILE A 139 -0.94 33.47 -2.00
N ASN A 140 -0.65 32.66 -0.98
CA ASN A 140 0.63 31.99 -0.74
C ASN A 140 0.53 30.49 -1.07
N ILE A 141 1.68 29.81 -1.19
CA ILE A 141 1.71 28.35 -1.35
C ILE A 141 1.10 27.69 -0.09
N PRO A 142 0.04 26.87 -0.22
CA PRO A 142 -0.54 26.15 0.91
C PRO A 142 0.48 25.22 1.58
N HIS A 143 0.34 25.00 2.89
CA HIS A 143 1.15 24.02 3.60
C HIS A 143 1.08 22.63 2.97
N ALA A 144 -0.09 22.22 2.48
CA ALA A 144 -0.26 20.95 1.76
C ALA A 144 0.62 20.85 0.51
N CYS A 145 0.79 21.96 -0.22
CA CYS A 145 1.67 22.01 -1.40
C CYS A 145 3.15 21.99 -1.03
N SER A 146 3.54 22.64 0.07
CA SER A 146 4.91 22.49 0.58
C SER A 146 5.20 21.06 1.03
N ALA A 147 4.25 20.40 1.70
CA ALA A 147 4.35 18.99 2.07
C ALA A 147 4.45 18.10 0.82
N PHE A 148 3.66 18.39 -0.22
CA PHE A 148 3.74 17.70 -1.51
C PHE A 148 5.13 17.82 -2.13
N TYR A 149 5.65 19.05 -2.24
CA TYR A 149 6.99 19.30 -2.79
C TYR A 149 8.07 18.49 -2.07
N ASN A 150 8.13 18.61 -0.74
CA ASN A 150 9.12 17.90 0.08
C ASN A 150 8.98 16.38 -0.06
N PHE A 151 7.75 15.87 -0.11
CA PHE A 151 7.48 14.44 -0.30
C PHE A 151 7.97 13.96 -1.66
N VAL A 152 7.69 14.68 -2.74
CA VAL A 152 8.12 14.30 -4.09
C VAL A 152 9.64 14.38 -4.23
N GLU A 153 10.26 15.48 -3.80
CA GLU A 153 11.71 15.72 -3.91
C GLU A 153 12.51 14.63 -3.17
N GLY A 154 12.17 14.35 -1.91
CA GLY A 154 12.87 13.34 -1.12
C GLY A 154 12.74 11.91 -1.69
N ASN A 155 11.59 11.58 -2.27
CA ASN A 155 11.40 10.29 -2.92
C ASN A 155 12.12 10.24 -4.29
N TYR A 156 12.10 11.31 -5.08
CA TYR A 156 12.80 11.37 -6.37
C TYR A 156 14.28 11.04 -6.20
N GLU A 157 14.97 11.66 -5.24
CA GLU A 157 16.39 11.39 -4.99
C GLU A 157 16.65 9.92 -4.66
N SER A 158 15.76 9.29 -3.89
CA SER A 158 15.88 7.89 -3.47
C SER A 158 15.67 6.96 -4.66
N PHE A 159 14.58 7.13 -5.41
CA PHE A 159 14.29 6.34 -6.60
C PHE A 159 15.35 6.53 -7.70
N TYR A 160 15.83 7.75 -7.90
CA TYR A 160 16.87 8.04 -8.88
C TYR A 160 18.18 7.29 -8.57
N LYS A 161 18.62 7.26 -7.31
CA LYS A 161 19.83 6.56 -6.88
C LYS A 161 19.71 5.04 -7.01
N GLU A 162 18.56 4.48 -6.66
CA GLU A 162 18.31 3.04 -6.71
C GLU A 162 18.08 2.53 -8.13
N ASN A 163 17.59 3.38 -9.04
CA ASN A 163 17.15 3.00 -10.38
C ASN A 163 17.90 3.77 -11.49
N GLN A 164 19.19 4.05 -11.29
CA GLN A 164 20.00 4.79 -12.28
C GLN A 164 20.04 4.11 -13.67
N CYS A 165 19.89 2.79 -13.71
CA CYS A 165 19.98 1.97 -14.93
C CYS A 165 18.70 1.15 -15.14
N ILE A 166 17.56 1.81 -15.36
CA ILE A 166 16.32 1.11 -15.76
C ILE A 166 16.48 0.59 -17.19
N ASP A 167 16.26 -0.71 -17.38
CA ASP A 167 16.21 -1.31 -18.71
C ASP A 167 14.86 -1.01 -19.38
N TYR A 168 14.89 -0.11 -20.36
CA TYR A 168 13.70 0.25 -21.15
C TYR A 168 13.25 -0.84 -22.11
N SER A 169 14.10 -1.82 -22.42
CA SER A 169 13.75 -2.90 -23.36
C SER A 169 12.72 -3.87 -22.80
N ILE A 170 12.59 -3.93 -21.46
CA ILE A 170 11.65 -4.80 -20.76
C ILE A 170 10.38 -4.07 -20.29
N LYS A 171 10.17 -2.80 -20.64
CA LYS A 171 9.08 -1.94 -20.15
C LYS A 171 7.69 -2.59 -20.19
N ASP A 172 7.38 -3.28 -21.27
CA ASP A 172 6.05 -3.90 -21.46
C ASP A 172 5.85 -5.17 -20.62
N THR A 173 6.94 -5.71 -20.06
CA THR A 173 6.97 -6.94 -19.27
C THR A 173 7.41 -6.73 -17.82
N ASP A 174 7.98 -5.56 -17.52
CA ASP A 174 8.51 -5.23 -16.21
C ASP A 174 7.44 -4.56 -15.35
N TYR A 175 6.79 -5.42 -14.56
CA TYR A 175 5.83 -4.97 -13.58
C TYR A 175 6.49 -4.17 -12.45
N SER A 176 7.76 -4.38 -12.12
CA SER A 176 8.39 -3.84 -10.90
C SER A 176 8.54 -2.31 -10.90
N HIS A 177 8.60 -1.69 -12.08
CA HIS A 177 8.77 -0.25 -12.26
C HIS A 177 7.57 0.45 -12.94
N ASN A 178 6.48 -0.27 -13.17
CA ASN A 178 5.30 0.23 -13.88
C ASN A 178 3.99 -0.18 -13.20
N ILE A 179 3.33 0.76 -12.53
CA ILE A 179 2.03 0.56 -11.88
C ILE A 179 0.88 1.01 -12.80
N SER A 180 1.05 2.18 -13.41
CA SER A 180 0.10 2.79 -14.36
C SER A 180 0.81 3.88 -15.17
N ASP A 181 0.14 4.45 -16.17
CA ASP A 181 0.70 5.54 -16.98
C ASP A 181 1.13 6.76 -16.14
N GLU A 182 0.46 7.02 -15.02
CA GLU A 182 0.73 8.12 -14.08
C GLU A 182 1.68 7.73 -12.93
N CYS A 183 2.12 6.46 -12.88
CA CYS A 183 2.96 5.92 -11.82
C CYS A 183 3.92 4.86 -12.41
N THR A 184 5.01 5.36 -12.99
CA THR A 184 5.99 4.56 -13.73
C THR A 184 7.38 5.19 -13.68
N LEU A 185 8.42 4.41 -13.39
CA LEU A 185 9.79 4.94 -13.39
C LEU A 185 10.35 5.11 -14.81
N TYR A 186 9.70 4.54 -15.83
CA TYR A 186 9.99 4.80 -17.24
C TYR A 186 9.68 6.24 -17.68
N ASN A 187 8.92 6.96 -16.87
CA ASN A 187 8.71 8.39 -17.02
C ASN A 187 8.76 9.03 -15.64
N MET A 188 9.97 9.31 -15.15
CA MET A 188 10.12 9.90 -13.82
C MET A 188 9.44 11.27 -13.70
N ALA A 189 9.33 12.04 -14.79
CA ALA A 189 8.67 13.35 -14.72
C ALA A 189 7.18 13.25 -14.37
N ILE A 190 6.45 12.28 -14.95
CA ILE A 190 5.03 12.09 -14.60
C ILE A 190 4.87 11.51 -13.18
N THR A 191 5.83 10.69 -12.76
CA THR A 191 5.79 10.05 -11.46
C THR A 191 6.15 11.01 -10.33
N PHE A 192 7.11 11.91 -10.56
CA PHE A 192 7.62 12.90 -9.62
C PHE A 192 7.34 14.33 -10.13
N PRO A 193 6.06 14.75 -10.13
CA PRO A 193 5.66 16.04 -10.69
C PRO A 193 6.12 17.22 -9.83
N ILE A 194 6.25 18.39 -10.45
CA ILE A 194 6.70 19.62 -9.77
C ILE A 194 5.56 20.62 -9.60
N ILE A 195 5.69 21.56 -8.67
CA ILE A 195 4.71 22.64 -8.50
C ILE A 195 5.14 23.87 -9.30
N SER A 196 4.29 24.31 -10.23
CA SER A 196 4.39 25.61 -10.87
C SER A 196 3.73 26.67 -9.98
N VAL A 197 4.56 27.45 -9.28
CA VAL A 197 4.09 28.55 -8.42
C VAL A 197 3.42 29.65 -9.24
N GLN A 198 3.96 29.94 -10.42
CA GLN A 198 3.43 31.00 -11.30
C GLN A 198 2.04 30.64 -11.84
N GLU A 199 1.85 29.39 -12.26
CA GLU A 199 0.59 28.93 -12.83
C GLU A 199 -0.35 28.35 -11.78
N LYS A 200 0.09 28.31 -10.50
CA LYS A 200 -0.63 27.72 -9.36
C LYS A 200 -1.16 26.31 -9.67
N LYS A 201 -0.33 25.48 -10.28
CA LYS A 201 -0.69 24.13 -10.72
C LYS A 201 0.46 23.15 -10.54
N ILE A 202 0.14 21.86 -10.51
CA ILE A 202 1.12 20.78 -10.53
C ILE A 202 1.37 20.43 -12.01
N LEU A 203 2.65 20.29 -12.38
CA LEU A 203 3.14 19.98 -13.72
C LEU A 203 3.59 18.53 -13.83
#